data_AF-A0AAJ0IZL6-F1
#
_entry.id   AF-A0AAJ0IZL6-F1
#
_cell.length_a   1.000
_cell.length_b   1.000
_cell.length_c   1.000
_cell.angle_alpha   90.00
_cell.angle_beta   90.00
_cell.angle_gamma   90.00
#
_symmetry.space_group_name_H-M   'P 1'
#
loop_
_entity.id
_entity.type
_entity.pdbx_description
1 polymer ?
#
loop_
_entity_poly.entity_id
_entity_poly.type
_entity_poly.pdbx_seq_one_letter_code
_entity_poly.pdbx_strand_id
1 'polypeptide(L)'
;EEADVAAINAYLTEHTGDISHRALTVGVDTSPRSTWETSLSPYLDELPFTQAGKGEQSAVKMKLAMHAAGAAHVLLIEEPENHLSFSSMTQLIDKIAALSTAQQVIIATHSSFVLNKLGVDNVILFSAQGQMKLDQLPSDTHDYFMKLPGHDTLRLILAKQAILVEGPSDELIVQRAYSDHHGVAPMAHGVDIISVKSLAFKRFLQIADRLKIQAKMITDNDGDIAVVQERYADHLTALYYDSDESAPSLEEQLIKANSLAELNTVLGKTFADEVALLKYMKGHKTDTALAIFNSPHSIRFPDYVQRAIT
;
A
#
# COMPACT_ATOMS: atom_id res chain seq x y z
N GLU A 1 -48.59 6.51 -10.50
CA GLU A 1 -47.65 7.05 -9.49
C GLU A 1 -47.59 6.18 -8.23
N GLU A 2 -48.59 6.18 -7.34
CA GLU A 2 -48.52 5.33 -6.11
C GLU A 2 -48.40 3.82 -6.41
N ALA A 3 -49.11 3.31 -7.43
CA ALA A 3 -49.03 1.92 -7.84
C ALA A 3 -47.64 1.54 -8.43
N ASP A 4 -46.98 2.48 -9.10
CA ASP A 4 -45.67 2.26 -9.71
C ASP A 4 -44.56 2.28 -8.64
N VAL A 5 -44.68 3.18 -7.65
CA VAL A 5 -43.78 3.23 -6.49
C VAL A 5 -43.92 1.98 -5.63
N ALA A 6 -45.15 1.48 -5.44
CA ALA A 6 -45.38 0.22 -4.73
C ALA A 6 -44.72 -0.98 -5.44
N ALA A 7 -44.78 -1.02 -6.78
CA ALA A 7 -44.11 -2.07 -7.57
C ALA A 7 -42.58 -1.98 -7.49
N ILE A 8 -42.01 -0.77 -7.55
CA ILE A 8 -40.57 -0.54 -7.35
C ILE A 8 -40.14 -0.99 -5.95
N ASN A 9 -40.90 -0.60 -4.92
CA ASN A 9 -40.58 -0.97 -3.54
C ASN A 9 -40.71 -2.48 -3.28
N ALA A 10 -41.66 -3.16 -3.91
CA ALA A 10 -41.76 -4.62 -3.86
C ALA A 10 -40.51 -5.28 -4.44
N TYR A 11 -40.07 -4.84 -5.63
CA TYR A 11 -38.86 -5.35 -6.28
C TYR A 11 -37.59 -5.11 -5.44
N LEU A 12 -37.42 -3.90 -4.92
CA LEU A 12 -36.25 -3.56 -4.10
C LEU A 12 -36.23 -4.33 -2.77
N THR A 13 -37.41 -4.55 -2.18
CA THR A 13 -37.56 -5.28 -0.92
C THR A 13 -37.18 -6.76 -1.11
N GLU A 14 -37.60 -7.38 -2.20
CA GLU A 14 -37.22 -8.77 -2.56
C GLU A 14 -35.70 -8.94 -2.71
N HIS A 15 -34.99 -7.87 -3.10
CA HIS A 15 -33.55 -7.88 -3.34
C HIS A 15 -32.73 -7.16 -2.25
N THR A 16 -33.30 -6.91 -1.08
CA THR A 16 -32.64 -6.18 0.02
C THR A 16 -31.29 -6.79 0.34
N GLY A 17 -31.20 -8.07 0.72
CA GLY A 17 -29.92 -8.71 1.10
C GLY A 17 -28.83 -8.71 0.01
N ASP A 18 -29.22 -8.58 -1.25
CA ASP A 18 -28.28 -8.48 -2.36
C ASP A 18 -27.77 -7.05 -2.58
N ILE A 19 -28.64 -6.05 -2.42
CA ILE A 19 -28.37 -4.64 -2.73
C ILE A 19 -27.90 -3.85 -1.50
N SER A 20 -28.45 -4.11 -0.32
CA SER A 20 -28.20 -3.37 0.92
C SER A 20 -28.57 -4.18 2.16
N HIS A 21 -27.82 -4.04 3.26
CA HIS A 21 -28.27 -4.63 4.53
C HIS A 21 -29.51 -3.93 5.11
N ARG A 22 -29.81 -2.73 4.61
CA ARG A 22 -30.99 -1.91 4.94
C ARG A 22 -32.02 -1.95 3.82
N ALA A 23 -33.29 -1.80 4.15
CA ALA A 23 -34.36 -1.77 3.17
C ALA A 23 -34.19 -0.57 2.23
N LEU A 24 -33.94 -0.81 0.95
CA LEU A 24 -33.89 0.24 -0.06
C LEU A 24 -35.30 0.48 -0.60
N THR A 25 -35.83 1.70 -0.44
CA THR A 25 -37.15 2.07 -0.94
C THR A 25 -37.08 3.37 -1.73
N VAL A 26 -38.14 3.67 -2.47
CA VAL A 26 -38.35 4.93 -3.18
C VAL A 26 -39.62 5.57 -2.61
N GLY A 27 -39.50 6.84 -2.23
CA GLY A 27 -40.60 7.67 -1.76
C GLY A 27 -40.86 8.82 -2.73
N VAL A 28 -42.08 9.36 -2.66
CA VAL A 28 -42.47 10.54 -3.45
C VAL A 28 -42.40 11.80 -2.59
N ASP A 29 -41.57 12.78 -2.98
CA ASP A 29 -41.56 14.11 -2.39
C ASP A 29 -42.73 14.93 -2.97
N THR A 30 -43.80 15.03 -2.19
CA THR A 30 -45.02 15.77 -2.53
C THR A 30 -44.94 17.27 -2.23
N SER A 31 -43.73 17.79 -1.93
CA SER A 31 -43.56 19.22 -1.67
C SER A 31 -43.81 20.06 -2.93
N PRO A 32 -44.44 21.26 -2.80
CA PRO A 32 -44.80 22.11 -3.94
C PRO A 32 -43.60 22.73 -4.68
N ARG A 33 -42.36 22.37 -4.30
CA ARG A 33 -41.12 22.78 -4.96
C ARG A 33 -40.49 21.66 -5.79
N SER A 34 -41.04 20.44 -5.78
CA SER A 34 -40.50 19.31 -6.54
C SER A 34 -40.97 19.36 -8.00
N THR A 35 -40.02 19.44 -8.92
CA THR A 35 -40.21 19.06 -10.34
C THR A 35 -40.29 17.53 -10.44
N TRP A 36 -40.94 16.97 -11.48
CA TRP A 36 -41.13 15.52 -11.63
C TRP A 36 -39.82 14.69 -11.53
N GLU A 37 -38.69 15.25 -11.98
CA GLU A 37 -37.34 14.66 -11.88
C GLU A 37 -36.81 14.58 -10.43
N THR A 38 -37.34 15.43 -9.54
CA THR A 38 -37.02 15.53 -8.10
C THR A 38 -38.12 14.95 -7.21
N SER A 39 -39.24 14.49 -7.77
CA SER A 39 -40.34 13.95 -6.98
C SER A 39 -40.06 12.55 -6.46
N LEU A 40 -39.06 11.81 -6.98
CA LEU A 40 -38.68 10.49 -6.46
C LEU A 40 -37.36 10.58 -5.69
N SER A 41 -37.39 10.16 -4.44
CA SER A 41 -36.20 10.09 -3.59
C SER A 41 -35.99 8.67 -3.09
N PRO A 42 -34.79 8.08 -3.27
CA PRO A 42 -34.47 6.81 -2.64
C PRO A 42 -34.25 7.00 -1.13
N TYR A 43 -34.61 5.98 -0.36
CA TYR A 43 -34.45 5.89 1.09
C TYR A 43 -33.78 4.57 1.47
N LEU A 44 -32.95 4.61 2.51
CA LEU A 44 -32.41 3.43 3.18
C LEU A 44 -33.04 3.35 4.56
N ASP A 45 -33.89 2.35 4.77
CA ASP A 45 -34.89 2.32 5.84
C ASP A 45 -35.71 3.63 5.80
N GLU A 46 -35.60 4.45 6.85
CA GLU A 46 -36.27 5.76 6.97
C GLU A 46 -35.37 6.95 6.58
N LEU A 47 -34.11 6.70 6.20
CA LEU A 47 -33.12 7.74 5.94
C LEU A 47 -33.10 8.09 4.44
N PRO A 48 -33.25 9.38 4.04
CA PRO A 48 -33.03 9.78 2.66
C PRO A 48 -31.65 9.34 2.19
N PHE A 49 -31.57 8.69 1.03
CA PHE A 49 -30.32 8.13 0.51
C PHE A 49 -29.21 9.17 0.37
N THR A 50 -29.56 10.42 0.06
CA THR A 50 -28.62 11.55 -0.03
C THR A 50 -27.96 11.89 1.31
N GLN A 51 -28.61 11.54 2.43
CA GLN A 51 -28.14 11.73 3.79
C GLN A 51 -27.42 10.50 4.37
N ALA A 52 -27.42 9.37 3.67
CA ALA A 52 -26.67 8.17 4.08
C ALA A 52 -25.16 8.40 4.02
N GLY A 53 -24.38 7.57 4.72
CA GLY A 53 -22.91 7.64 4.65
C GLY A 53 -22.41 7.38 3.22
N LYS A 54 -21.35 8.07 2.78
CA LYS A 54 -20.82 7.95 1.40
C LYS A 54 -20.43 6.52 1.02
N GLY A 55 -19.91 5.74 1.96
CA GLY A 55 -19.60 4.32 1.74
C GLY A 55 -20.85 3.49 1.45
N GLU A 56 -21.90 3.69 2.24
CA GLU A 56 -23.17 3.01 2.05
C GLU A 56 -23.82 3.41 0.72
N GLN A 57 -23.80 4.71 0.38
CA GLN A 57 -24.25 5.18 -0.92
C GLN A 57 -23.48 4.52 -2.07
N SER A 58 -22.14 4.44 -1.97
CA SER A 58 -21.28 3.85 -3.00
C SER A 58 -21.57 2.36 -3.20
N ALA A 59 -21.61 1.59 -2.11
CA ALA A 59 -21.91 0.16 -2.15
C ALA A 59 -23.29 -0.15 -2.75
N VAL A 60 -24.31 0.61 -2.35
CA VAL A 60 -25.68 0.42 -2.87
C VAL A 60 -25.76 0.75 -4.35
N LYS A 61 -25.17 1.88 -4.79
CA LYS A 61 -25.10 2.23 -6.22
C LYS A 61 -24.41 1.15 -7.03
N MET A 62 -23.28 0.64 -6.53
CA MET A 62 -22.52 -0.40 -7.24
C MET A 62 -23.31 -1.69 -7.35
N LYS A 63 -23.94 -2.14 -6.26
CA LYS A 63 -24.77 -3.35 -6.26
C LYS A 63 -26.02 -3.20 -7.14
N LEU A 64 -26.65 -2.03 -7.16
CA LEU A 64 -27.73 -1.71 -8.10
C LEU A 64 -27.25 -1.76 -9.54
N ALA A 65 -26.11 -1.13 -9.85
CA ALA A 65 -25.53 -1.15 -11.18
C ALA A 65 -25.16 -2.57 -11.62
N MET A 66 -24.59 -3.37 -10.72
CA MET A 66 -24.27 -4.78 -10.92
C MET A 66 -25.52 -5.63 -11.17
N HIS A 67 -26.60 -5.40 -10.41
CA HIS A 67 -27.86 -6.12 -10.60
C HIS A 67 -28.56 -5.69 -11.91
N ALA A 68 -28.58 -4.40 -12.22
CA ALA A 68 -29.12 -3.86 -13.46
C ALA A 68 -28.28 -4.23 -14.68
N ALA A 69 -26.98 -4.48 -14.50
CA ALA A 69 -26.07 -4.84 -15.58
C ALA A 69 -26.48 -6.14 -16.29
N GLY A 70 -27.25 -7.04 -15.65
CA GLY A 70 -27.94 -8.16 -16.29
C GLY A 70 -27.16 -8.85 -17.42
N ALA A 71 -27.55 -8.59 -18.67
CA ALA A 71 -27.00 -9.15 -19.91
C ALA A 71 -25.78 -8.39 -20.50
N ALA A 72 -25.18 -7.45 -19.77
CA ALA A 72 -23.98 -6.77 -20.22
C ALA A 72 -22.83 -7.77 -20.37
N HIS A 73 -22.09 -7.68 -21.48
CA HIS A 73 -20.93 -8.56 -21.70
C HIS A 73 -19.72 -8.12 -20.88
N VAL A 74 -19.63 -6.82 -20.57
CA VAL A 74 -18.49 -6.20 -19.89
C VAL A 74 -18.99 -5.25 -18.79
N LEU A 75 -18.41 -5.37 -17.60
CA LEU A 75 -18.61 -4.49 -16.45
C LEU A 75 -17.30 -3.76 -16.13
N LEU A 76 -17.35 -2.43 -16.09
CA LEU A 76 -16.21 -1.58 -15.75
C LEU A 76 -16.44 -0.98 -14.37
N ILE A 77 -15.47 -1.12 -13.46
CA ILE A 77 -15.55 -0.62 -12.09
C ILE A 77 -14.29 0.19 -11.80
N GLU A 78 -14.45 1.42 -11.33
CA GLU A 78 -13.38 2.30 -10.91
C GLU A 78 -13.41 2.46 -9.38
N GLU A 79 -12.28 2.19 -8.73
CA GLU A 79 -12.03 2.36 -7.30
C GLU A 79 -13.15 1.80 -6.39
N PRO A 80 -13.43 0.47 -6.47
CA PRO A 80 -14.47 -0.14 -5.66
C PRO A 80 -14.27 -0.01 -4.14
N GLU A 81 -13.04 0.29 -3.70
CA GLU A 81 -12.64 0.51 -2.32
C GLU A 81 -13.14 1.85 -1.74
N ASN A 82 -13.53 2.81 -2.58
CA ASN A 82 -13.77 4.19 -2.14
C ASN A 82 -14.89 4.28 -1.09
N HIS A 83 -14.57 4.95 0.01
CA HIS A 83 -15.44 5.18 1.17
C HIS A 83 -15.90 3.92 1.92
N LEU A 84 -15.32 2.74 1.65
CA LEU A 84 -15.68 1.50 2.31
C LEU A 84 -14.67 1.11 3.39
N SER A 85 -15.17 0.49 4.46
CA SER A 85 -14.31 -0.23 5.41
C SER A 85 -13.78 -1.51 4.76
N PHE A 86 -12.71 -2.09 5.30
CA PHE A 86 -12.14 -3.35 4.80
C PHE A 86 -13.16 -4.49 4.74
N SER A 87 -14.04 -4.61 5.74
CA SER A 87 -15.08 -5.65 5.76
C SER A 87 -16.14 -5.43 4.69
N SER A 88 -16.62 -4.19 4.51
CA SER A 88 -17.60 -3.85 3.48
C SER A 88 -17.01 -3.98 2.07
N MET A 89 -15.76 -3.58 1.87
CA MET A 89 -15.03 -3.78 0.63
C MET A 89 -14.89 -5.28 0.31
N THR A 90 -14.54 -6.12 1.30
CA THR A 90 -14.44 -7.57 1.10
C THR A 90 -15.76 -8.16 0.61
N GLN A 91 -16.87 -7.84 1.27
CA GLN A 91 -18.20 -8.30 0.86
C GLN A 91 -18.56 -7.87 -0.57
N LEU A 92 -18.16 -6.66 -0.96
CA LEU A 92 -18.39 -6.14 -2.30
C LEU A 92 -17.52 -6.86 -3.34
N ILE A 93 -16.23 -7.06 -3.05
CA ILE A 93 -15.31 -7.78 -3.93
C ILE A 93 -15.77 -9.24 -4.13
N ASP A 94 -16.25 -9.91 -3.08
CA ASP A 94 -16.80 -11.27 -3.19
C ASP A 94 -18.01 -11.32 -4.14
N LYS A 95 -18.88 -10.31 -4.11
CA LYS A 95 -20.01 -10.18 -5.04
C LYS A 95 -19.55 -9.89 -6.47
N ILE A 96 -18.56 -9.01 -6.64
CA ILE A 96 -17.98 -8.72 -7.96
C ILE A 96 -17.33 -9.98 -8.55
N ALA A 97 -16.61 -10.74 -7.74
CA ALA A 97 -16.01 -12.01 -8.14
C ALA A 97 -17.08 -13.03 -8.59
N ALA A 98 -18.22 -13.10 -7.91
CA ALA A 98 -19.32 -13.98 -8.32
C ALA A 98 -19.88 -13.63 -9.72
N LEU A 99 -19.97 -12.33 -10.05
CA LEU A 99 -20.44 -11.88 -11.38
C LEU A 99 -19.44 -12.16 -12.51
N SER A 100 -18.14 -12.24 -12.19
CA SER A 100 -17.10 -12.55 -13.18
C SER A 100 -17.28 -13.90 -13.89
N THR A 101 -18.16 -14.77 -13.37
CA THR A 101 -18.50 -16.05 -13.99
C THR A 101 -19.36 -15.92 -15.25
N ALA A 102 -20.16 -14.84 -15.36
CA ALA A 102 -21.08 -14.61 -16.47
C ALA A 102 -20.71 -13.40 -17.34
N GLN A 103 -19.87 -12.49 -16.82
CA GLN A 103 -19.52 -11.22 -17.46
C GLN A 103 -18.01 -10.96 -17.35
N GLN A 104 -17.44 -10.27 -18.33
CA GLN A 104 -16.06 -9.79 -18.20
C GLN A 104 -16.03 -8.58 -17.27
N VAL A 105 -15.30 -8.66 -16.15
CA VAL A 105 -15.17 -7.56 -15.20
C VAL A 105 -13.78 -6.94 -15.31
N ILE A 106 -13.72 -5.63 -15.51
CA ILE A 106 -12.47 -4.85 -15.53
C ILE A 106 -12.53 -3.86 -14.37
N ILE A 107 -11.51 -3.89 -13.51
CA ILE A 107 -11.44 -3.08 -12.29
C ILE A 107 -10.18 -2.24 -12.34
N ALA A 108 -10.33 -0.93 -12.20
CA ALA A 108 -9.24 -0.02 -11.91
C ALA A 108 -9.21 0.26 -10.40
N THR A 109 -8.06 0.11 -9.77
CA THR A 109 -7.91 0.27 -8.31
C THR A 109 -6.49 0.70 -7.97
N HIS A 110 -6.36 1.48 -6.90
CA HIS A 110 -5.08 1.80 -6.26
C HIS A 110 -4.90 1.03 -4.93
N SER A 111 -5.75 0.04 -4.67
CA SER A 111 -5.76 -0.77 -3.45
C SER A 111 -5.11 -2.13 -3.66
N SER A 112 -4.01 -2.38 -2.95
CA SER A 112 -3.34 -3.69 -2.97
C SER A 112 -4.23 -4.79 -2.38
N PHE A 113 -5.19 -4.40 -1.53
CA PHE A 113 -6.18 -5.31 -0.98
C PHE A 113 -7.11 -5.88 -2.06
N VAL A 114 -7.58 -5.03 -2.97
CA VAL A 114 -8.46 -5.44 -4.09
C VAL A 114 -7.73 -6.42 -5.01
N LEU A 115 -6.48 -6.13 -5.36
CA LEU A 115 -5.63 -6.99 -6.18
C LEU A 115 -5.44 -8.38 -5.56
N ASN A 116 -5.12 -8.44 -4.27
CA ASN A 116 -4.88 -9.71 -3.58
C ASN A 116 -6.14 -10.57 -3.49
N LYS A 117 -7.33 -9.96 -3.44
CA LYS A 117 -8.60 -10.68 -3.31
C LYS A 117 -9.15 -11.25 -4.62
N LEU A 118 -8.95 -10.54 -5.74
CA LEU A 118 -9.44 -10.96 -7.05
C LEU A 118 -8.54 -11.97 -7.76
N GLY A 119 -7.38 -12.27 -7.16
CA GLY A 119 -6.37 -13.18 -7.72
C GLY A 119 -5.41 -12.44 -8.64
N VAL A 120 -4.12 -12.76 -8.53
CA VAL A 120 -3.09 -11.97 -9.21
C VAL A 120 -2.87 -12.37 -10.67
N ASP A 121 -3.40 -13.52 -11.10
CA ASP A 121 -3.22 -14.05 -12.46
C ASP A 121 -3.72 -13.09 -13.55
N ASN A 122 -4.70 -12.25 -13.22
CA ASN A 122 -5.30 -11.28 -14.13
C ASN A 122 -4.92 -9.82 -13.79
N VAL A 123 -3.91 -9.60 -12.95
CA VAL A 123 -3.49 -8.26 -12.55
C VAL A 123 -2.58 -7.66 -13.61
N ILE A 124 -3.01 -6.51 -14.12
CA ILE A 124 -2.22 -5.65 -15.00
C ILE A 124 -1.76 -4.45 -14.19
N LEU A 125 -0.45 -4.30 -14.05
CA LEU A 125 0.18 -3.19 -13.36
C LEU A 125 0.58 -2.12 -14.37
N PHE A 126 0.26 -0.88 -14.05
CA PHE A 126 0.59 0.30 -14.85
C PHE A 126 1.50 1.23 -14.05
N SER A 127 2.64 1.61 -14.62
CA SER A 127 3.52 2.69 -14.15
C SER A 127 3.56 3.83 -15.18
N ALA A 128 4.18 4.95 -14.83
CA ALA A 128 4.38 6.06 -15.78
C ALA A 128 5.26 5.67 -16.98
N GLN A 129 6.11 4.65 -16.84
CA GLN A 129 7.10 4.25 -17.85
C GLN A 129 6.80 2.91 -18.53
N GLY A 130 5.80 2.16 -18.08
CA GLY A 130 5.51 0.83 -18.61
C GLY A 130 4.26 0.17 -18.03
N GLN A 131 3.99 -1.02 -18.55
CA GLN A 131 2.93 -1.90 -18.05
C GLN A 131 3.46 -3.33 -18.00
N MET A 132 2.95 -4.13 -17.08
CA MET A 132 3.22 -5.55 -17.04
C MET A 132 2.02 -6.32 -16.50
N LYS A 133 1.93 -7.60 -16.84
CA LYS A 133 1.04 -8.52 -16.13
C LYS A 133 1.81 -9.23 -15.03
N LEU A 134 1.15 -9.51 -13.90
CA LEU A 134 1.83 -10.19 -12.80
C LEU A 134 2.20 -11.65 -13.12
N ASP A 135 1.45 -12.30 -14.01
CA ASP A 135 1.74 -13.65 -14.54
C ASP A 135 3.03 -13.73 -15.38
N GLN A 136 3.61 -12.59 -15.76
CA GLN A 136 4.90 -12.53 -16.46
C GLN A 136 6.11 -12.61 -15.51
N LEU A 137 5.87 -12.61 -14.19
CA LEU A 137 6.92 -12.82 -13.19
C LEU A 137 7.32 -14.30 -13.11
N PRO A 138 8.55 -14.61 -12.69
CA PRO A 138 8.93 -15.96 -12.32
C PRO A 138 7.95 -16.59 -11.32
N SER A 139 7.67 -17.88 -11.45
CA SER A 139 6.63 -18.57 -10.68
C SER A 139 6.82 -18.47 -9.16
N ASP A 140 8.07 -18.47 -8.69
CA ASP A 140 8.42 -18.31 -7.27
C ASP A 140 8.13 -16.91 -6.73
N THR A 141 8.23 -15.89 -7.60
CA THR A 141 7.93 -14.49 -7.28
C THR A 141 6.44 -14.22 -7.36
N HIS A 142 5.76 -14.78 -8.37
CA HIS A 142 4.31 -14.79 -8.46
C HIS A 142 3.66 -15.41 -7.21
N ASP A 143 4.12 -16.61 -6.82
CA ASP A 143 3.65 -17.31 -5.63
C ASP A 143 3.84 -16.51 -4.34
N TYR A 144 4.93 -15.75 -4.24
CA TYR A 144 5.20 -14.91 -3.08
C TYR A 144 4.13 -13.81 -2.94
N PHE A 145 3.80 -13.11 -4.03
CA PHE A 145 2.77 -12.08 -4.01
C PHE A 145 1.36 -12.67 -3.80
N MET A 146 1.10 -13.89 -4.26
CA MET A 146 -0.15 -14.62 -3.96
C MET A 146 -0.31 -14.99 -2.48
N LYS A 147 0.78 -15.42 -1.83
CA LYS A 147 0.73 -15.96 -0.46
C LYS A 147 0.62 -14.88 0.62
N LEU A 148 0.98 -13.65 0.31
CA LEU A 148 1.13 -12.60 1.30
C LEU A 148 0.10 -11.48 1.11
N PRO A 149 -0.99 -11.48 1.89
CA PRO A 149 -1.94 -10.38 1.87
C PRO A 149 -1.28 -9.08 2.35
N GLY A 150 -1.49 -8.00 1.60
CA GLY A 150 -1.17 -6.64 2.06
C GLY A 150 0.24 -6.12 1.73
N HIS A 151 0.91 -6.62 0.69
CA HIS A 151 2.19 -6.04 0.27
C HIS A 151 2.07 -4.63 -0.31
N ASP A 152 3.12 -3.86 -0.04
CA ASP A 152 3.45 -2.54 -0.59
C ASP A 152 3.82 -2.56 -2.08
N THR A 153 3.40 -3.59 -2.84
CA THR A 153 3.70 -3.69 -4.28
C THR A 153 3.20 -2.46 -5.04
N LEU A 154 2.05 -1.91 -4.64
CA LEU A 154 1.55 -0.68 -5.23
C LEU A 154 2.37 0.56 -4.86
N ARG A 155 2.97 0.61 -3.65
CA ARG A 155 3.89 1.70 -3.29
C ARG A 155 5.08 1.74 -4.24
N LEU A 156 5.66 0.57 -4.55
CA LEU A 156 6.71 0.47 -5.57
C LEU A 156 6.22 0.99 -6.93
N ILE A 157 5.04 0.55 -7.39
CA ILE A 157 4.51 0.84 -8.73
C ILE A 157 4.17 2.32 -8.92
N LEU A 158 3.68 2.97 -7.86
CA LEU A 158 3.26 4.37 -7.88
C LEU A 158 4.41 5.34 -7.60
N ALA A 159 5.55 4.85 -7.10
CA ALA A 159 6.71 5.68 -6.82
C ALA A 159 7.44 6.11 -8.10
N LYS A 160 7.98 7.34 -8.11
CA LYS A 160 8.92 7.76 -9.16
C LYS A 160 10.26 7.04 -9.01
N GLN A 161 10.67 6.83 -7.77
CA GLN A 161 11.84 6.07 -7.37
C GLN A 161 11.54 5.35 -6.05
N ALA A 162 12.02 4.13 -5.90
CA ALA A 162 11.91 3.36 -4.66
C ALA A 162 13.29 3.10 -4.06
N ILE A 163 13.39 3.20 -2.74
CA ILE A 163 14.54 2.73 -1.96
C ILE A 163 14.04 1.58 -1.09
N LEU A 164 14.46 0.38 -1.44
CA LEU A 164 14.14 -0.84 -0.72
C LEU A 164 15.13 -0.98 0.44
N VAL A 165 14.62 -1.31 1.62
CA VAL A 165 15.43 -1.51 2.84
C VAL A 165 15.01 -2.80 3.55
N GLU A 166 15.86 -3.35 4.41
CA GLU A 166 15.60 -4.66 5.04
C GLU A 166 14.46 -4.68 6.04
N GLY A 167 14.39 -3.64 6.87
CA GLY A 167 13.46 -3.60 7.99
C GLY A 167 12.92 -2.21 8.32
N PRO A 168 11.99 -2.14 9.29
CA PRO A 168 11.37 -0.89 9.71
C PRO A 168 12.38 0.09 10.35
N SER A 169 13.46 -0.43 10.94
CA SER A 169 14.52 0.41 11.53
C SER A 169 15.28 1.15 10.43
N ASP A 170 15.66 0.44 9.36
CA ASP A 170 16.31 1.02 8.19
C ASP A 170 15.40 2.04 7.51
N GLU A 171 14.11 1.75 7.39
CA GLU A 171 13.15 2.67 6.77
C GLU A 171 13.13 4.02 7.50
N LEU A 172 13.07 4.02 8.84
CA LEU A 172 13.11 5.24 9.63
C LEU A 172 14.44 5.99 9.50
N ILE A 173 15.57 5.28 9.53
CA ILE A 173 16.90 5.91 9.42
C ILE A 173 17.11 6.52 8.04
N VAL A 174 16.73 5.82 6.96
CA VAL A 174 16.87 6.33 5.59
C VAL A 174 15.90 7.48 5.33
N GLN A 175 14.66 7.42 5.84
CA GLN A 175 13.72 8.55 5.76
C GLN A 175 14.28 9.80 6.45
N ARG A 176 14.90 9.63 7.63
CA ARG A 176 15.53 10.73 8.34
C ARG A 176 16.74 11.27 7.58
N ALA A 177 17.64 10.39 7.11
CA ALA A 177 18.83 10.78 6.35
C ALA A 177 18.47 11.55 5.08
N TYR A 178 17.44 11.10 4.35
CA TYR A 178 16.94 11.79 3.17
C TYR A 178 16.42 13.19 3.51
N SER A 179 15.64 13.30 4.59
CA SER A 179 15.06 14.58 5.01
C SER A 179 16.13 15.58 5.45
N ASP A 180 17.15 15.12 6.17
CA ASP A 180 18.29 15.96 6.60
C ASP A 180 19.14 16.41 5.40
N HIS A 181 19.28 15.57 4.36
CA HIS A 181 20.04 15.90 3.15
C HIS A 181 19.29 16.85 2.20
N HIS A 182 18.01 16.59 1.94
CA HIS A 182 17.20 17.31 0.93
C HIS A 182 16.35 18.45 1.50
N GLY A 183 16.23 18.55 2.83
CA GLY A 183 15.39 19.53 3.51
C GLY A 183 13.87 19.26 3.41
N VAL A 184 13.47 18.15 2.78
CA VAL A 184 12.08 17.70 2.61
C VAL A 184 11.98 16.19 2.74
N ALA A 185 10.80 15.71 3.12
CA ALA A 185 10.54 14.27 3.19
C ALA A 185 10.67 13.61 1.79
N PRO A 186 11.10 12.34 1.71
CA PRO A 186 11.21 11.58 0.45
C PRO A 186 9.97 11.67 -0.44
N MET A 187 8.78 11.57 0.16
CA MET A 187 7.50 11.61 -0.56
C MET A 187 7.28 12.93 -1.31
N ALA A 188 7.85 14.05 -0.87
CA ALA A 188 7.76 15.32 -1.58
C ALA A 188 8.43 15.27 -2.96
N HIS A 189 9.43 14.40 -3.13
CA HIS A 189 10.09 14.13 -4.41
C HIS A 189 9.51 12.91 -5.15
N GLY A 190 8.48 12.25 -4.59
CA GLY A 190 7.95 11.00 -5.12
C GLY A 190 8.92 9.82 -4.94
N VAL A 191 9.82 9.90 -3.96
CA VAL A 191 10.69 8.80 -3.54
C VAL A 191 9.98 8.06 -2.41
N ASP A 192 9.78 6.76 -2.59
CA ASP A 192 9.21 5.89 -1.56
C ASP A 192 10.30 5.01 -0.93
N ILE A 193 10.29 4.88 0.39
CA ILE A 193 11.22 4.04 1.14
C ILE A 193 10.40 2.87 1.69
N ILE A 194 10.73 1.65 1.26
CA ILE A 194 9.90 0.47 1.48
C ILE A 194 10.70 -0.59 2.22
N SER A 195 10.30 -0.90 3.45
CA SER A 195 10.83 -2.06 4.21
C SER A 195 10.38 -3.37 3.57
N VAL A 196 11.28 -4.00 2.82
CA VAL A 196 11.11 -5.34 2.25
C VAL A 196 11.92 -6.32 3.09
N LYS A 197 11.24 -7.14 3.90
CA LYS A 197 11.87 -8.21 4.68
C LYS A 197 12.90 -8.94 3.81
N SER A 198 14.19 -8.92 4.15
CA SER A 198 15.39 -9.07 3.28
C SER A 198 15.33 -10.17 2.21
N LEU A 199 14.52 -11.21 2.40
CA LEU A 199 14.21 -12.25 1.41
C LEU A 199 13.38 -11.78 0.20
N ALA A 200 12.86 -10.56 0.20
CA ALA A 200 11.93 -10.06 -0.80
C ALA A 200 12.56 -9.11 -1.83
N PHE A 201 13.79 -8.60 -1.61
CA PHE A 201 14.44 -7.65 -2.53
C PHE A 201 14.40 -8.07 -4.00
N LYS A 202 14.86 -9.29 -4.31
CA LYS A 202 14.88 -9.82 -5.68
C LYS A 202 13.51 -9.73 -6.36
N ARG A 203 12.44 -10.01 -5.60
CA ARG A 203 11.06 -10.03 -6.09
C ARG A 203 10.57 -8.63 -6.44
N PHE A 204 10.89 -7.65 -5.60
CA PHE A 204 10.55 -6.24 -5.85
C PHE A 204 11.35 -5.67 -7.02
N LEU A 205 12.64 -6.02 -7.14
CA LEU A 205 13.46 -5.60 -8.27
C LEU A 205 12.98 -6.16 -9.61
N GLN A 206 12.54 -7.41 -9.65
CA GLN A 206 11.97 -7.99 -10.87
C GLN A 206 10.73 -7.21 -11.36
N ILE A 207 9.92 -6.69 -10.44
CA ILE A 207 8.80 -5.79 -10.78
C ILE A 207 9.34 -4.44 -11.24
N ALA A 208 10.28 -3.84 -10.51
CA ALA A 208 10.85 -2.54 -10.82
C ALA A 208 11.49 -2.51 -12.22
N ASP A 209 12.27 -3.53 -12.57
CA ASP A 209 12.93 -3.64 -13.89
C ASP A 209 11.92 -3.74 -15.03
N ARG A 210 10.86 -4.55 -14.85
CA ARG A 210 9.82 -4.72 -15.86
C ARG A 210 8.99 -3.46 -16.06
N LEU A 211 8.73 -2.73 -14.98
CA LEU A 211 7.99 -1.46 -15.00
C LEU A 211 8.88 -0.23 -15.22
N LYS A 212 10.20 -0.43 -15.37
CA LYS A 212 11.22 0.62 -15.54
C LYS A 212 11.20 1.67 -14.43
N ILE A 213 10.97 1.22 -13.21
CA ILE A 213 10.96 2.03 -11.99
C ILE A 213 12.39 2.07 -11.45
N GLN A 214 12.87 3.25 -11.08
CA GLN A 214 14.19 3.37 -10.46
C GLN A 214 14.14 2.81 -9.05
N ALA A 215 14.81 1.67 -8.83
CA ALA A 215 14.91 1.04 -7.53
C ALA A 215 16.37 1.04 -7.04
N LYS A 216 16.57 1.42 -5.78
CA LYS A 216 17.83 1.25 -5.04
C LYS A 216 17.58 0.30 -3.87
N MET A 217 18.60 -0.43 -3.43
CA MET A 217 18.54 -1.33 -2.29
C MET A 217 19.59 -0.94 -1.26
N ILE A 218 19.17 -0.89 -0.01
CA ILE A 218 20.04 -0.69 1.15
C ILE A 218 19.97 -1.97 1.99
N THR A 219 21.11 -2.59 2.23
CA THR A 219 21.21 -3.86 2.95
C THR A 219 22.44 -3.83 3.86
N ASP A 220 22.37 -4.57 4.95
CA ASP A 220 23.48 -4.85 5.84
C ASP A 220 24.49 -5.76 5.13
N ASN A 221 25.77 -5.68 5.50
CA ASN A 221 26.78 -6.57 4.91
C ASN A 221 26.86 -7.93 5.61
N ASP A 222 26.16 -8.10 6.75
CA ASP A 222 26.09 -9.32 7.57
C ASP A 222 27.48 -9.90 7.96
N GLY A 223 28.56 -9.13 7.80
CA GLY A 223 29.94 -9.57 7.98
C GLY A 223 30.50 -10.44 6.85
N ASP A 224 29.79 -10.58 5.71
CA ASP A 224 30.25 -11.31 4.53
C ASP A 224 29.73 -10.64 3.23
N ILE A 225 30.55 -9.76 2.66
CA ILE A 225 30.20 -9.00 1.45
C ILE A 225 30.07 -9.93 0.24
N ALA A 226 30.86 -11.00 0.18
CA ALA A 226 30.84 -11.92 -0.95
C ALA A 226 29.46 -12.60 -1.07
N VAL A 227 28.87 -13.02 0.07
CA VAL A 227 27.51 -13.58 0.12
C VAL A 227 26.46 -12.56 -0.33
N VAL A 228 26.59 -11.30 0.09
CA VAL A 228 25.65 -10.23 -0.32
C VAL A 228 25.74 -9.95 -1.82
N GLN A 229 26.95 -9.86 -2.37
CA GLN A 229 27.18 -9.65 -3.80
C GLN A 229 26.69 -10.84 -4.64
N GLU A 230 26.95 -12.08 -4.21
CA GLU A 230 26.45 -13.28 -4.89
C GLU A 230 24.93 -13.33 -4.85
N ARG A 231 24.33 -12.97 -3.70
CA ARG A 231 22.88 -12.93 -3.55
C ARG A 231 22.26 -11.96 -4.55
N TYR A 232 22.84 -10.78 -4.78
CA TYR A 232 22.25 -9.74 -5.65
C TYR A 232 23.06 -9.46 -6.92
N ALA A 233 23.73 -10.47 -7.47
CA ALA A 233 24.64 -10.34 -8.61
C ALA A 233 24.01 -9.64 -9.83
N ASP A 234 22.72 -9.86 -10.08
CA ASP A 234 21.99 -9.28 -11.22
C ASP A 234 21.68 -7.77 -11.04
N HIS A 235 21.83 -7.22 -9.83
CA HIS A 235 21.42 -5.86 -9.48
C HIS A 235 22.48 -5.08 -8.68
N LEU A 236 23.76 -5.38 -8.88
CA LEU A 236 24.87 -4.76 -8.13
C LEU A 236 24.92 -3.23 -8.24
N THR A 237 24.50 -2.64 -9.37
CA THR A 237 24.49 -1.18 -9.56
C THR A 237 23.43 -0.47 -8.72
N ALA A 238 22.40 -1.20 -8.28
CA ALA A 238 21.33 -0.69 -7.43
C ALA A 238 21.57 -1.00 -5.94
N LEU A 239 22.66 -1.70 -5.60
CA LEU A 239 22.93 -2.24 -4.27
C LEU A 239 23.86 -1.30 -3.47
N TYR A 240 23.44 -0.94 -2.26
CA TYR A 240 24.16 -0.07 -1.33
C TYR A 240 24.34 -0.79 0.01
N TYR A 241 25.60 -1.02 0.38
CA TYR A 241 26.05 -1.59 1.64
C TYR A 241 27.41 -0.97 2.01
N ASP A 242 27.83 -1.14 3.26
CA ASP A 242 29.14 -0.71 3.74
C ASP A 242 30.22 -1.77 3.49
N SER A 243 31.43 -1.36 3.11
CA SER A 243 32.53 -2.26 2.80
C SER A 243 33.29 -2.79 4.02
N ASP A 244 32.96 -2.33 5.23
CA ASP A 244 33.58 -2.79 6.48
C ASP A 244 32.81 -3.96 7.11
N GLU A 245 33.32 -5.18 6.93
CA GLU A 245 32.75 -6.41 7.51
C GLU A 245 32.85 -6.46 9.05
N SER A 246 33.63 -5.59 9.69
CA SER A 246 33.68 -5.52 11.16
C SER A 246 32.46 -4.82 11.78
N ALA A 247 31.68 -4.11 10.98
CA ALA A 247 30.45 -3.43 11.37
C ALA A 247 29.28 -3.99 10.54
N PRO A 248 28.73 -5.16 10.92
CA PRO A 248 27.89 -5.96 10.04
C PRO A 248 26.49 -5.41 9.82
N SER A 249 25.96 -4.65 10.77
CA SER A 249 24.60 -4.09 10.71
C SER A 249 24.57 -2.58 10.89
N LEU A 250 23.43 -1.99 10.54
CA LEU A 250 23.15 -0.56 10.68
C LEU A 250 23.52 -0.01 12.07
N GLU A 251 23.30 -0.76 13.15
CA GLU A 251 23.59 -0.30 14.50
C GLU A 251 25.09 -0.03 14.71
N GLU A 252 25.96 -0.96 14.31
CA GLU A 252 27.42 -0.79 14.36
C GLU A 252 27.86 0.38 13.48
N GLN A 253 27.28 0.52 12.30
CA GLN A 253 27.62 1.60 11.36
C GLN A 253 27.22 2.97 11.92
N LEU A 254 26.09 3.07 12.63
CA LEU A 254 25.68 4.30 13.32
C LEU A 254 26.62 4.65 14.48
N ILE A 255 27.04 3.67 15.27
CA ILE A 255 28.03 3.88 16.35
C ILE A 255 29.38 4.28 15.75
N LYS A 256 29.81 3.65 14.66
CA LYS A 256 31.06 4.00 13.98
C LYS A 256 31.04 5.42 13.40
N ALA A 257 29.88 5.88 12.92
CA ALA A 257 29.73 7.20 12.32
C ALA A 257 29.61 8.35 13.33
N ASN A 258 29.29 8.07 14.61
CA ASN A 258 28.95 9.08 15.62
C ASN A 258 29.66 8.82 16.94
N SER A 259 29.81 9.85 17.77
CA SER A 259 30.32 9.65 19.13
C SER A 259 29.25 9.09 20.07
N LEU A 260 29.69 8.36 21.11
CA LEU A 260 28.82 7.89 22.20
C LEU A 260 28.00 9.05 22.83
N ALA A 261 28.60 10.24 22.96
CA ALA A 261 27.93 11.41 23.52
C ALA A 261 26.79 11.92 22.63
N GLU A 262 26.98 11.96 21.31
CA GLU A 262 25.95 12.34 20.35
C GLU A 262 24.79 11.34 20.39
N LEU A 263 25.08 10.03 20.35
CA LEU A 263 24.05 9.00 20.38
C LEU A 263 23.31 8.95 21.74
N ASN A 264 24.00 9.15 22.86
CA ASN A 264 23.36 9.32 24.17
C ASN A 264 22.37 10.50 24.19
N THR A 265 22.77 11.63 23.62
CA THR A 265 21.94 12.84 23.53
C THR A 265 20.70 12.58 22.69
N VAL A 266 20.87 11.98 21.50
CA VAL A 266 19.80 11.67 20.56
C VAL A 266 18.81 10.66 21.14
N LEU A 267 19.30 9.64 21.83
CA LEU A 267 18.48 8.59 22.44
C LEU A 267 17.89 8.99 23.80
N GLY A 268 18.29 10.13 24.37
CA GLY A 268 17.89 10.55 25.71
C GLY A 268 18.32 9.55 26.80
N LYS A 269 19.47 8.91 26.63
CA LYS A 269 19.99 7.84 27.50
C LYS A 269 21.45 8.08 27.84
N THR A 270 21.95 7.37 28.85
CA THR A 270 23.36 7.44 29.26
C THR A 270 23.93 6.03 29.31
N PHE A 271 24.66 5.64 28.27
CA PHE A 271 25.46 4.42 28.23
C PHE A 271 26.90 4.70 28.65
N ALA A 272 27.54 3.73 29.34
CA ALA A 272 28.90 3.85 29.84
C ALA A 272 29.97 3.73 28.74
N ASP A 273 29.70 2.90 27.74
CA ASP A 273 30.58 2.61 26.61
C ASP A 273 29.76 2.22 25.36
N GLU A 274 30.45 2.10 24.23
CA GLU A 274 29.85 1.69 22.94
C GLU A 274 29.33 0.26 22.97
N VAL A 275 29.88 -0.61 23.83
CA VAL A 275 29.43 -2.02 23.96
C VAL A 275 28.04 -2.08 24.60
N ALA A 276 27.81 -1.29 25.65
CA ALA A 276 26.51 -1.17 26.30
C ALA A 276 25.47 -0.54 25.37
N LEU A 277 25.87 0.49 24.61
CA LEU A 277 25.02 1.12 23.60
C LEU A 277 24.64 0.12 22.50
N LEU A 278 25.60 -0.59 21.90
CA LEU A 278 25.34 -1.56 20.85
C LEU A 278 24.40 -2.68 21.31
N LYS A 279 24.61 -3.20 22.53
CA LYS A 279 23.74 -4.20 23.13
C LYS A 279 22.30 -3.69 23.26
N TYR A 280 22.12 -2.42 23.64
CA TYR A 280 20.81 -1.79 23.70
C TYR A 280 20.17 -1.68 22.31
N MET A 281 20.89 -1.12 21.34
CA MET A 281 20.41 -0.89 19.98
C MET A 281 19.98 -2.19 19.29
N LYS A 282 20.78 -3.27 19.41
CA LYS A 282 20.41 -4.59 18.86
C LYS A 282 19.12 -5.18 19.46
N GLY A 283 18.85 -4.89 20.73
CA GLY A 283 17.62 -5.33 21.41
C GLY A 283 16.41 -4.42 21.15
N HIS A 284 16.63 -3.20 20.67
CA HIS A 284 15.61 -2.15 20.53
C HIS A 284 15.77 -1.42 19.19
N LYS A 285 15.94 -2.17 18.09
CA LYS A 285 16.28 -1.62 16.77
C LYS A 285 15.30 -0.54 16.33
N THR A 286 14.00 -0.87 16.31
CA THR A 286 12.94 0.05 15.87
C THR A 286 12.78 1.25 16.80
N ASP A 287 12.88 1.05 18.13
CA ASP A 287 12.77 2.14 19.09
C ASP A 287 13.95 3.12 18.98
N THR A 288 15.15 2.59 18.75
CA THR A 288 16.36 3.38 18.51
C THR A 288 16.22 4.20 17.23
N ALA A 289 15.77 3.56 16.15
CA ALA A 289 15.55 4.24 14.88
C ALA A 289 14.46 5.33 14.99
N LEU A 290 13.38 5.06 15.73
CA LEU A 290 12.32 6.03 15.99
C LEU A 290 12.79 7.19 16.86
N ALA A 291 13.63 6.94 17.86
CA ALA A 291 14.24 7.99 18.68
C ALA A 291 15.15 8.91 17.84
N ILE A 292 15.97 8.32 16.96
CA ILE A 292 16.79 9.08 16.01
C ILE A 292 15.90 9.89 15.06
N PHE A 293 14.88 9.26 14.47
CA PHE A 293 13.97 9.91 13.52
C PHE A 293 13.28 11.15 14.12
N ASN A 294 12.83 11.06 15.37
CA ASN A 294 12.13 12.16 16.06
C ASN A 294 13.08 13.17 16.74
N SER A 295 14.39 12.91 16.79
CA SER A 295 15.32 13.75 17.52
C SER A 295 15.50 15.11 16.84
N PRO A 296 15.49 16.25 17.57
CA PRO A 296 15.82 17.54 16.99
C PRO A 296 17.31 17.68 16.65
N HIS A 297 18.15 16.74 17.11
CA HIS A 297 19.59 16.74 16.85
C HIS A 297 19.90 15.98 15.57
N SER A 298 20.85 16.50 14.78
CA SER A 298 21.38 15.80 13.61
C SER A 298 22.41 14.76 14.03
N ILE A 299 22.46 13.65 13.29
CA ILE A 299 23.52 12.64 13.40
C ILE A 299 24.19 12.47 12.04
N ARG A 300 25.36 11.83 12.03
CA ARG A 300 26.03 11.39 10.82
C ARG A 300 25.48 10.04 10.39
N PHE A 301 24.91 9.99 9.20
CA PHE A 301 24.44 8.73 8.62
C PHE A 301 25.60 8.01 7.92
N PRO A 302 25.59 6.66 7.89
CA PRO A 302 26.61 5.88 7.18
C PRO A 302 26.72 6.25 5.70
N ASP A 303 27.91 6.11 5.12
CA ASP A 303 28.21 6.51 3.73
C ASP A 303 27.30 5.82 2.71
N TYR A 304 27.06 4.51 2.87
CA TYR A 304 26.20 3.76 1.96
C TYR A 304 24.76 4.27 1.93
N VAL A 305 24.23 4.75 3.06
CA VAL A 305 22.92 5.42 3.14
C VAL A 305 22.97 6.76 2.40
N GLN A 306 24.03 7.56 2.61
CA GLN A 306 24.18 8.85 1.93
C GLN A 306 24.26 8.69 0.41
N ARG A 307 25.03 7.70 -0.08
CA ARG A 307 25.10 7.36 -1.51
C ARG A 307 23.75 6.92 -2.08
N ALA A 308 22.94 6.22 -1.29
CA ALA A 308 21.63 5.76 -1.74
C ALA A 308 20.59 6.90 -1.86
N ILE A 309 20.67 7.93 -1.02
CA ILE A 309 19.72 9.06 -1.02
C ILE A 309 20.12 10.21 -1.96
N THR A 310 21.35 10.20 -2.49
CA THR A 310 21.86 11.18 -3.47
C THR A 310 21.42 10.80 -4.88
#